data_AF-A0A3S0BAA6-F1
#
_entry.id   AF-A0A3S0BAA6-F1
#
_cell.length_a   1.000
_cell.length_b   1.000
_cell.length_c   1.000
_cell.angle_alpha   90.00
_cell.angle_beta   90.00
_cell.angle_gamma   90.00
#
_symmetry.space_group_name_H-M   'P 1'
#
loop_
_entity.id
_entity.type
_entity.pdbx_description
1 polymer ?
#
loop_
_entity_poly.entity_id
_entity_poly.type
_entity_poly.pdbx_seq_one_letter_code
_entity_poly.pdbx_strand_id
1 'polypeptide(L)'
;MTANKPATPTGWIDPDDAPELTDAFFEQADEYVGDTLVRRGRPKAASPKQALTIRYDADVVAAFKATGKGWQTRMNDALRQWLVEEQKRRA
;
A
#
# COMPACT_ATOMS: atom_id res chain seq x y z
N MET A 1 67.47 -29.16 -15.49
CA MET A 1 66.62 -28.64 -14.40
C MET A 1 65.25 -28.37 -15.00
N THR A 2 64.22 -29.08 -14.53
CA THR A 2 62.84 -28.99 -15.04
C THR A 2 62.11 -27.84 -14.35
N ALA A 3 61.64 -26.86 -15.12
CA ALA A 3 60.85 -25.74 -14.60
C ALA A 3 59.41 -26.22 -14.32
N ASN A 4 58.94 -26.03 -13.09
CA ASN A 4 57.56 -26.31 -12.71
C ASN A 4 56.67 -25.14 -13.15
N LYS A 5 55.55 -25.42 -13.82
CA LYS A 5 54.61 -24.38 -14.30
C LYS A 5 53.79 -23.84 -13.12
N PRO A 6 53.47 -22.53 -13.07
CA PRO A 6 52.62 -21.97 -12.03
C PRO A 6 51.19 -22.52 -12.18
N ALA A 7 50.59 -22.91 -11.06
CA ALA A 7 49.21 -23.38 -11.02
C ALA A 7 48.24 -22.27 -11.42
N THR A 8 47.35 -22.56 -12.36
CA THR A 8 46.28 -21.66 -12.79
C THR A 8 45.29 -21.43 -11.64
N PRO A 9 44.86 -20.20 -11.33
CA PRO A 9 43.85 -19.97 -10.31
C PRO A 9 42.49 -20.48 -10.82
N THR A 10 41.86 -21.38 -10.06
CA THR A 10 40.51 -21.87 -10.31
C THR A 10 39.51 -20.75 -10.00
N GLY A 11 39.04 -20.05 -11.03
CA GLY A 11 38.01 -19.01 -10.91
C GLY A 11 36.58 -19.55 -10.88
N TRP A 12 36.38 -20.85 -10.59
CA TRP A 12 35.05 -21.44 -10.48
C TRP A 12 34.58 -21.31 -9.03
N ILE A 13 33.65 -20.40 -8.80
CA ILE A 13 32.91 -20.26 -7.55
C ILE A 13 31.80 -21.28 -7.61
N ASP A 14 31.79 -22.20 -6.64
CA ASP A 14 30.80 -23.26 -6.55
C ASP A 14 29.40 -22.64 -6.37
N PRO A 15 28.43 -22.93 -7.26
CA PRO A 15 27.06 -22.48 -7.12
C PRO A 15 26.39 -22.88 -5.80
N ASP A 16 26.91 -23.91 -5.11
CA ASP A 16 26.44 -24.35 -3.79
C ASP A 16 27.10 -23.60 -2.62
N ASP A 17 28.10 -22.75 -2.86
CA ASP A 17 28.70 -21.85 -1.85
C ASP A 17 27.80 -20.60 -1.70
N ALA A 18 26.55 -20.84 -1.32
CA ALA A 18 25.55 -19.80 -1.13
C ALA A 18 25.92 -18.91 0.07
N PRO A 19 25.77 -17.58 -0.05
CA PRO A 19 26.08 -16.66 1.04
C PRO A 19 25.24 -16.98 2.28
N GLU A 20 25.84 -16.82 3.46
CA GLU A 20 25.13 -17.06 4.71
C GLU A 20 23.93 -16.11 4.88
N LEU A 21 22.79 -16.67 5.31
CA LEU A 21 21.58 -15.94 5.65
C LEU A 21 21.75 -15.20 6.99
N THR A 22 22.59 -14.16 6.97
CA THR A 22 22.87 -13.31 8.13
C THR A 22 21.66 -12.45 8.51
N ASP A 23 21.65 -11.89 9.72
CA ASP A 23 20.57 -10.98 10.18
C ASP A 23 20.37 -9.78 9.22
N ALA A 24 21.45 -9.29 8.61
CA ALA A 24 21.41 -8.22 7.61
C ALA A 24 20.64 -8.62 6.34
N PHE A 25 20.70 -9.91 5.95
CA PHE A 25 19.89 -10.44 4.86
C PHE A 25 18.40 -10.38 5.21
N PHE A 26 18.02 -10.83 6.41
CA PHE A 26 16.62 -10.80 6.86
C PHE A 26 16.09 -9.39 7.08
N GLU A 27 16.95 -8.43 7.43
CA GLU A 27 16.57 -7.02 7.58
C GLU A 27 16.13 -6.38 6.26
N GLN A 28 16.77 -6.75 5.14
CA GLN A 28 16.46 -6.25 3.81
C GLN A 28 15.52 -7.17 3.00
N ALA A 29 15.23 -8.36 3.50
CA ALA A 29 14.42 -9.35 2.79
C ALA A 29 12.95 -8.91 2.70
N ASP A 30 12.42 -9.05 1.49
CA ASP A 30 11.00 -8.93 1.19
C ASP A 30 10.30 -10.28 1.47
N GLU A 31 9.20 -10.27 2.22
CA GLU A 31 8.41 -11.47 2.49
C GLU A 31 7.40 -11.70 1.35
N TYR A 32 7.45 -12.89 0.74
CA TYR A 32 6.51 -13.31 -0.31
C TYR A 32 5.64 -14.47 0.18
N VAL A 33 4.34 -14.42 -0.12
CA VAL A 33 3.43 -15.56 0.02
C VAL A 33 2.99 -15.96 -1.39
N GLY A 34 3.54 -17.06 -1.90
CA GLY A 34 3.46 -17.41 -3.32
C GLY A 34 4.16 -16.34 -4.18
N ASP A 35 3.50 -15.89 -5.25
CA ASP A 35 4.01 -14.80 -6.11
C ASP A 35 3.70 -13.39 -5.58
N THR A 36 3.11 -13.26 -4.38
CA THR A 36 2.64 -11.98 -3.85
C THR A 36 3.56 -11.43 -2.77
N LEU A 37 4.13 -10.24 -3.01
CA LEU A 37 4.89 -9.47 -2.02
C LEU A 37 3.97 -9.01 -0.87
N VAL A 38 4.27 -9.44 0.35
CA VAL A 38 3.59 -8.99 1.58
C VAL A 38 4.06 -7.58 1.91
N ARG A 39 3.33 -6.59 1.39
CA ARG A 39 3.62 -5.18 1.70
C ARG A 39 3.28 -4.89 3.16
N ARG A 40 4.29 -4.51 3.94
CA ARG A 40 4.13 -4.01 5.31
C ARG A 40 3.21 -2.77 5.29
N GLY A 41 2.11 -2.79 6.06
CA GLY A 41 1.18 -1.65 6.16
C GLY A 41 -0.29 -2.03 6.43
N ARG A 42 -1.15 -1.02 6.58
CA ARG A 42 -2.61 -1.25 6.71
C ARG A 42 -3.14 -1.87 5.42
N PRO A 43 -3.93 -2.96 5.48
CA PRO A 43 -4.52 -3.57 4.30
C PRO A 43 -5.35 -2.55 3.52
N LYS A 44 -5.26 -2.62 2.18
CA LYS A 44 -6.02 -1.74 1.28
C LYS A 44 -7.51 -1.96 1.52
N ALA A 45 -8.26 -0.88 1.77
CA ALA A 45 -9.71 -0.97 1.93
C ALA A 45 -10.36 -1.50 0.65
N ALA A 46 -11.32 -2.41 0.78
CA ALA A 46 -12.03 -3.02 -0.36
C ALA A 46 -12.82 -1.97 -1.19
N SER A 47 -13.33 -0.92 -0.54
CA SER A 47 -14.01 0.20 -1.19
C SER A 47 -13.45 1.52 -0.63
N PRO A 48 -12.38 2.07 -1.24
CA PRO A 48 -11.82 3.34 -0.81
C PRO A 48 -12.76 4.51 -1.18
N LYS A 49 -12.70 5.59 -0.40
CA LYS A 49 -13.36 6.84 -0.76
C LYS A 49 -12.75 7.37 -2.06
N GLN A 50 -13.60 7.76 -3.00
CA GLN A 50 -13.15 8.38 -4.25
C GLN A 50 -12.87 9.88 -4.00
N ALA A 51 -11.66 10.32 -4.32
CA ALA A 51 -11.30 11.74 -4.29
C ALA A 51 -11.78 12.40 -5.60
N LEU A 52 -12.80 13.25 -5.49
CA LEU A 52 -13.37 14.00 -6.61
C LEU A 52 -13.21 15.50 -6.36
N THR A 53 -13.00 16.26 -7.43
CA THR A 53 -13.00 17.74 -7.37
C THR A 53 -14.38 18.25 -7.74
N ILE A 54 -15.18 18.58 -6.72
CA ILE A 54 -16.56 19.08 -6.87
C ILE A 54 -16.64 20.47 -6.24
N ARG A 55 -17.39 21.38 -6.85
CA ARG A 55 -17.72 22.67 -6.26
C ARG A 55 -19.06 22.56 -5.53
N TYR A 56 -19.08 23.01 -4.28
CA TYR A 56 -20.27 23.12 -3.45
C TYR A 56 -20.58 24.59 -3.19
N ASP A 57 -21.84 24.90 -2.91
CA ASP A 57 -22.23 26.23 -2.49
C ASP A 57 -21.56 26.60 -1.15
N ALA A 58 -21.20 27.88 -1.03
CA ALA A 58 -20.38 28.37 0.08
C ALA A 58 -21.12 28.31 1.43
N ASP A 59 -22.42 28.55 1.42
CA ASP A 59 -23.31 28.49 2.58
C ASP A 59 -23.43 27.05 3.12
N VAL A 60 -23.58 26.05 2.24
CA VAL A 60 -23.63 24.64 2.62
C VAL A 60 -22.33 24.22 3.29
N VAL A 61 -21.18 24.55 2.69
CA VAL A 61 -19.87 24.22 3.28
C VAL A 61 -19.66 24.95 4.61
N ALA A 62 -20.09 26.21 4.72
CA ALA A 62 -19.99 26.99 5.95
C ALA A 62 -20.84 26.36 7.08
N ALA A 63 -22.08 25.97 6.78
CA ALA A 63 -22.97 25.31 7.73
C ALA A 63 -22.39 24.00 8.26
N PHE A 64 -21.84 23.15 7.38
CA PHE A 64 -21.19 21.93 7.82
C PHE A 64 -19.91 22.21 8.60
N LYS A 65 -19.04 23.14 8.15
CA LYS A 65 -17.82 23.50 8.90
C LYS A 65 -18.12 24.01 10.31
N ALA A 66 -19.21 24.75 10.50
CA ALA A 66 -19.64 25.23 11.81
C ALA A 66 -19.95 24.09 12.80
N THR A 67 -20.27 22.88 12.32
CA THR A 67 -20.47 21.70 13.18
C THR A 67 -19.18 21.21 13.86
N GLY A 68 -18.01 21.69 13.42
CA GLY A 68 -16.71 21.38 14.02
C GLY A 68 -16.04 20.11 13.46
N LYS A 69 -15.23 19.45 14.31
CA LYS A 69 -14.42 18.28 13.90
C LYS A 69 -15.31 17.18 13.29
N GLY A 70 -14.89 16.66 12.13
CA GLY A 70 -15.62 15.59 11.43
C GLY A 70 -16.74 16.09 10.52
N TRP A 71 -16.84 17.39 10.23
CA TRP A 71 -17.86 17.94 9.34
C TRP A 71 -17.92 17.28 7.95
N GLN A 72 -16.78 16.87 7.39
CA GLN A 72 -16.74 16.16 6.10
C GLN A 72 -17.40 14.78 6.18
N THR A 73 -17.24 14.07 7.31
CA THR A 73 -17.91 12.79 7.55
C THR A 73 -19.41 13.00 7.65
N ARG A 74 -19.86 14.00 8.43
CA ARG A 74 -21.29 14.34 8.52
C ARG A 74 -21.90 14.73 7.18
N MET A 75 -21.17 15.48 6.36
CA MET A 75 -21.61 15.84 5.01
C MET A 75 -21.78 14.59 4.13
N ASN A 76 -20.85 13.64 4.20
CA ASN A 76 -20.96 12.37 3.49
C ASN A 76 -22.14 11.51 3.98
N ASP A 77 -22.39 11.48 5.29
CA ASP A 77 -23.51 10.73 5.86
C ASP A 77 -24.86 11.34 5.46
N ALA A 78 -24.96 12.67 5.40
CA ALA A 78 -26.14 13.36 4.88
C ALA A 78 -26.42 13.00 3.41
N LEU A 79 -25.39 12.94 2.57
CA LEU A 79 -25.53 12.50 1.17
C LEU A 79 -26.01 11.05 1.08
N ARG A 80 -25.53 10.15 1.96
CA ARG A 80 -26.00 8.76 2.04
C ARG A 80 -27.47 8.67 2.43
N GLN A 81 -27.88 9.44 3.45
CA GLN A 81 -29.26 9.47 3.89
C GLN A 81 -30.19 9.96 2.77
N TRP A 82 -29.81 11.03 2.08
CA TRP A 82 -30.57 11.55 0.95
C TRP A 82 -30.77 10.51 -0.15
N LEU A 83 -29.73 9.72 -0.49
CA LEU A 83 -29.86 8.62 -1.47
C LEU A 83 -30.87 7.55 -1.03
N VAL A 84 -30.89 7.18 0.25
CA VAL A 84 -31.84 6.20 0.79
C VAL A 84 -33.28 6.74 0.75
N GLU A 85 -33.48 7.99 1.12
CA GLU A 85 -34.79 8.65 1.08
C GLU A 85 -35.31 8.78 -0.36
N GLU A 86 -34.44 9.12 -1.31
CA GLU A 86 -34.78 9.22 -2.72
C GLU A 86 -35.13 7.85 -3.31
N GLN A 87 -34.42 6.79 -2.94
CA GLN A 87 -34.76 5.42 -3.34
C GLN A 87 -36.15 5.01 -2.82
N LYS A 88 -36.47 5.33 -1.56
CA LYS A 88 -37.80 5.07 -0.98
C LYS A 88 -38.91 5.83 -1.67
N ARG A 89 -38.65 7.04 -2.16
CA ARG A 89 -39.63 7.87 -2.87
C ARG A 89 -39.93 7.35 -4.28
N ARG A 90 -38.95 6.69 -4.90
CA ARG A 90 -39.04 6.16 -6.26
C ARG A 90 -39.61 4.75 -6.34
N ALA A 91 -39.67 4.04 -5.21
CA ALA A 91 -40.31 2.74 -5.07
C ALA A 91 -41.80 2.90 -4.80
#